data_AF-A0A7S2VLE9-F1
#
_entry.id   AF-A0A7S2VLE9-F1
#
_cell.length_a   1.000
_cell.length_b   1.000
_cell.length_c   1.000
_cell.angle_alpha   90.00
_cell.angle_beta   90.00
_cell.angle_gamma   90.00
#
_symmetry.space_group_name_H-M   'P 1'
#
loop_
_entity.id
_entity.type
_entity.pdbx_description
1 polymer ?
#
loop_
_entity_poly.entity_id
_entity_poly.type
_entity_poly.pdbx_seq_one_letter_code
_entity_poly.pdbx_strand_id
1 'polypeptide(L)'
;AMKALADSFEGRARDALDSAEGLAAQAQREAGEAQSDKGHAESMRSKADELRRQADDAYARAAGLDRQAEAEEQRAKAKQGEAARHTEAARRYTTQGQALRKQGADNLGQARAAEEQALRETKSQRYCLDLPGVRLAGGAPRRFGPVAIDAGAPQTSAACRDWCHEHEGCKQSVFVAGEDGAPPSCETYGEASGEPLSFRGVYNSSICGAPSDAQALKEMLEAVFKRKPWVPPPRKCSWAGENCIDTKCCANVCVADWKFSKCDWWTCYKKDEKFGSCHMGPAPGGWDGTKLGGHAPRMVPKAGEGQLTQGTKLFCFAVVMRKAPPRAAYMDAEGAVADNFKRKGLHICQCDEHAFYDGLPTGSAHNIDSFTHAWQLVKQDGRWKKMDWTVKVDVDTVFFPERLRWHLDALRVPQGSAMLVRNTAFKFHFLGAIEVLTREGLALYYERGHECDAHVGKQGGEDYWMLSCLEGIGLDYQADYALLRDKYAAQNGCRHGWAAAFHFYKSIREWDQCYAEAMSVAPKGKA
;
A
#
# COMPACT_ATOMS: atom_id res chain seq x y z
N ALA A 1 11.89 4.55 -12.38
CA ALA A 1 11.80 4.88 -10.94
C ALA A 1 11.78 3.63 -10.06
N MET A 2 10.84 2.68 -10.25
CA MET A 2 10.70 1.50 -9.38
C MET A 2 11.93 0.58 -9.29
N LYS A 3 12.69 0.37 -10.38
CA LYS A 3 13.95 -0.39 -10.35
C LYS A 3 15.03 0.31 -9.49
N ALA A 4 15.20 1.62 -9.65
CA ALA A 4 16.13 2.41 -8.83
C ALA A 4 15.72 2.43 -7.35
N LEU A 5 14.40 2.42 -7.06
CA LEU A 5 13.88 2.25 -5.71
C LEU A 5 14.18 0.85 -5.15
N ALA A 6 13.86 -0.23 -5.88
CA ALA A 6 14.08 -1.61 -5.44
C ALA A 6 15.57 -1.94 -5.21
N ASP A 7 16.44 -1.56 -6.15
CA ASP A 7 17.89 -1.74 -6.04
C ASP A 7 18.47 -0.88 -4.90
N SER A 8 17.94 0.34 -4.70
CA SER A 8 18.29 1.19 -3.54
C SER A 8 17.86 0.57 -2.21
N PHE A 9 16.73 -0.14 -2.15
CA PHE A 9 16.26 -0.76 -0.90
C PHE A 9 17.07 -1.99 -0.50
N GLU A 10 17.47 -2.84 -1.44
CA GLU A 10 18.32 -4.00 -1.11
C GLU A 10 19.74 -3.61 -0.71
N GLY A 11 20.30 -2.58 -1.37
CA GLY A 11 21.54 -1.95 -0.92
C GLY A 11 21.39 -1.40 0.51
N ARG A 12 20.38 -0.56 0.75
CA ARG A 12 20.15 0.05 2.07
C ARG A 12 19.84 -0.96 3.19
N ALA A 13 19.20 -2.08 2.89
CA ALA A 13 18.95 -3.14 3.87
C ALA A 13 20.25 -3.87 4.27
N ARG A 14 21.14 -4.13 3.31
CA ARG A 14 22.48 -4.67 3.59
C ARG A 14 23.34 -3.64 4.34
N ASP A 15 23.33 -2.38 3.89
CA ASP A 15 24.03 -1.29 4.56
C ASP A 15 23.53 -1.13 6.01
N ALA A 16 22.23 -1.31 6.28
CA ALA A 16 21.68 -1.27 7.63
C ALA A 16 22.17 -2.41 8.52
N LEU A 17 22.31 -3.63 7.98
CA LEU A 17 22.85 -4.79 8.70
C LEU A 17 24.36 -4.62 8.99
N ASP A 18 25.12 -4.15 8.00
CA ASP A 18 26.57 -3.93 8.14
C ASP A 18 26.87 -2.73 9.07
N SER A 19 26.05 -1.68 8.98
CA SER A 19 26.14 -0.52 9.87
C SER A 19 25.77 -0.88 11.31
N ALA A 20 24.90 -1.86 11.55
CA ALA A 20 24.54 -2.31 12.89
C ALA A 20 25.77 -2.80 13.67
N GLU A 21 26.70 -3.52 13.05
CA GLU A 21 27.92 -4.00 13.70
C GLU A 21 28.88 -2.86 14.04
N GLY A 22 29.12 -1.96 13.08
CA GLY A 22 30.03 -0.83 13.26
C GLY A 22 29.53 0.18 14.29
N LEU A 23 28.23 0.50 14.23
CA LEU A 23 27.58 1.44 15.14
C LEU A 23 27.38 0.86 16.54
N ALA A 24 27.11 -0.44 16.68
CA ALA A 24 27.04 -1.09 17.98
C ALA A 24 28.38 -1.03 18.73
N ALA A 25 29.48 -1.34 18.02
CA ALA A 25 30.81 -1.26 18.58
C ALA A 25 31.21 0.18 18.95
N GLN A 26 30.75 1.18 18.18
CA GLN A 26 30.92 2.59 18.52
C GLN A 26 30.08 2.99 19.75
N ALA A 27 28.80 2.65 19.76
CA ALA A 27 27.89 2.98 20.85
C ALA A 27 28.29 2.32 22.17
N GLN A 28 28.88 1.11 22.14
CA GLN A 28 29.42 0.46 23.34
C GLN A 28 30.67 1.18 23.88
N ARG A 29 31.51 1.75 23.02
CA ARG A 29 32.66 2.58 23.45
C ARG A 29 32.20 3.88 24.09
N GLU A 30 31.23 4.56 23.48
CA GLU A 30 30.67 5.82 23.97
C GLU A 30 29.82 5.63 25.25
N ALA A 31 29.10 4.51 25.39
CA ALA A 31 28.32 4.20 26.58
C ALA A 31 29.16 3.86 27.83
N GLY A 32 30.38 3.37 27.65
CA GLY A 32 31.34 3.15 28.74
C GLY A 32 31.76 4.44 29.45
N GLU A 33 31.59 5.60 28.79
CA GLU A 33 31.90 6.92 29.35
C GLU A 33 30.66 7.60 29.98
N ALA A 34 29.44 7.18 29.64
CA ALA A 34 28.16 7.84 30.00
C ALA A 34 27.44 7.26 31.24
N GLN A 35 28.06 6.33 31.97
CA GLN A 35 27.41 5.54 33.04
C GLN A 35 27.00 6.36 34.29
N SER A 36 27.36 7.65 34.34
CA SER A 36 27.00 8.62 35.39
C SER A 36 25.60 9.24 35.23
N ASP A 37 25.01 9.21 34.03
CA ASP A 37 23.99 10.23 33.66
C ASP A 37 22.54 9.74 33.64
N LYS A 38 22.27 8.44 33.82
CA LYS A 38 20.89 7.92 33.71
C LYS A 38 19.94 8.51 34.77
N GLY A 39 20.41 8.60 36.02
CA GLY A 39 19.67 9.25 37.10
C GLY A 39 19.54 10.77 36.91
N HIS A 40 20.44 11.37 36.13
CA HIS A 40 20.41 12.79 35.83
C HIS A 40 19.31 13.13 34.80
N ALA A 41 19.16 12.34 33.74
CA ALA A 41 18.10 12.52 32.75
C ALA A 41 16.69 12.40 33.38
N GLU A 42 16.48 11.41 34.25
CA GLU A 42 15.21 11.24 35.01
C GLU A 42 14.93 12.43 35.93
N SER A 43 15.97 12.93 36.61
CA SER A 43 15.90 14.12 37.46
C SER A 43 15.54 15.37 36.67
N MET A 44 16.18 15.59 35.51
CA MET A 44 15.90 16.73 34.63
C MET A 44 14.49 16.68 34.05
N ARG A 45 13.99 15.48 33.70
CA ARG A 45 12.61 15.30 33.28
C ARG A 45 11.62 15.63 34.41
N SER A 46 11.89 15.15 35.62
CA SER A 46 11.06 15.47 36.81
C SER A 46 11.05 16.97 37.11
N LYS A 47 12.19 17.64 36.95
CA LYS A 47 12.31 19.11 37.07
C LYS A 47 11.51 19.83 35.99
N ALA A 48 11.53 19.36 34.75
CA ALA A 48 10.72 19.91 33.66
C ALA A 48 9.23 19.80 33.96
N ASP A 49 8.77 18.65 34.47
CA ASP A 49 7.38 18.41 34.86
C ASP A 49 6.94 19.37 35.98
N GLU A 50 7.78 19.56 36.99
CA GLU A 50 7.50 20.48 38.09
C GLU A 50 7.40 21.93 37.62
N LEU A 51 8.39 22.40 36.85
CA LEU A 51 8.41 23.75 36.28
C LEU A 51 7.20 23.99 35.37
N ARG A 52 6.78 22.98 34.61
CA ARG A 52 5.58 23.07 33.78
C ARG A 52 4.31 23.25 34.63
N ARG A 53 4.15 22.46 35.69
CA ARG A 53 3.01 22.60 36.62
C ARG A 53 2.99 23.98 37.27
N GLN A 54 4.16 24.50 37.66
CA GLN A 54 4.28 25.85 38.22
C GLN A 54 3.92 26.94 37.19
N ALA A 55 4.29 26.74 35.92
CA ALA A 55 3.90 27.66 34.85
C ALA A 55 2.38 27.66 34.64
N ASP A 56 1.77 26.48 34.57
CA ASP A 56 0.32 26.32 34.38
C ASP A 56 -0.47 26.94 35.57
N ASP A 57 -0.02 26.76 36.82
CA ASP A 57 -0.61 27.44 38.00
C ASP A 57 -0.49 28.97 37.91
N ALA A 58 0.67 29.49 37.54
CA ALA A 58 0.89 30.93 37.39
C ALA A 58 -0.04 31.53 36.33
N TYR A 59 -0.21 30.86 35.19
CA TYR A 59 -1.16 31.29 34.16
C TYR A 59 -2.62 31.20 34.61
N ALA A 60 -3.01 30.13 35.32
CA ALA A 60 -4.36 29.98 35.86
C ALA A 60 -4.69 31.10 36.87
N ARG A 61 -3.74 31.44 37.75
CA ARG A 61 -3.87 32.54 38.70
C ARG A 61 -3.90 33.90 38.01
N ALA A 62 -3.08 34.11 36.98
CA ALA A 62 -3.14 35.34 36.16
C ALA A 62 -4.51 35.51 35.50
N ALA A 63 -5.09 34.44 34.94
CA ALA A 63 -6.45 34.47 34.38
C ALA A 63 -7.52 34.76 35.46
N GLY A 64 -7.30 34.30 36.69
CA GLY A 64 -8.14 34.68 37.84
C GLY A 64 -8.09 36.18 38.14
N LEU A 65 -6.90 36.78 38.11
CA LEU A 65 -6.70 38.22 38.34
C LEU A 65 -7.28 39.07 37.21
N ASP A 66 -7.20 38.63 35.96
CA ASP A 66 -7.86 39.31 34.84
C ASP A 66 -9.37 39.41 35.05
N ARG A 67 -10.02 38.30 35.44
CA ARG A 67 -11.46 38.31 35.77
C ARG A 67 -11.78 39.29 36.91
N GLN A 68 -10.90 39.41 37.89
CA GLN A 68 -11.05 40.38 38.98
C GLN A 68 -10.84 41.82 38.48
N ALA A 69 -9.86 42.07 37.62
CA ALA A 69 -9.62 43.37 37.00
C ALA A 69 -10.83 43.82 36.18
N GLU A 70 -11.35 42.94 35.31
CA GLU A 70 -12.56 43.19 34.51
C GLU A 70 -13.78 43.50 35.39
N ALA A 71 -13.96 42.77 36.50
CA ALA A 71 -15.04 43.02 37.45
C ALA A 71 -14.91 44.39 38.14
N GLU A 72 -13.69 44.80 38.51
CA GLU A 72 -13.43 46.11 39.08
C GLU A 72 -13.61 47.24 38.06
N GLU A 73 -13.23 47.04 36.79
CA GLU A 73 -13.51 48.00 35.71
C GLU A 73 -15.01 48.19 35.47
N GLN A 74 -15.79 47.11 35.53
CA GLN A 74 -17.26 47.17 35.46
C GLN A 74 -17.84 47.97 36.64
N ARG A 75 -17.34 47.76 37.85
CA ARG A 75 -17.75 48.51 39.06
C ARG A 75 -17.40 49.99 38.96
N ALA A 76 -16.23 50.33 38.41
CA ALA A 76 -15.81 51.70 38.19
C ALA A 76 -16.78 52.44 37.25
N LYS A 77 -17.28 51.76 36.20
CA LYS A 77 -18.28 52.31 35.27
C LYS A 77 -19.65 52.51 35.91
N ALA A 78 -20.03 51.65 36.87
CA ALA A 78 -21.35 51.67 37.50
C ALA A 78 -21.46 52.65 38.70
N LYS A 79 -20.36 52.98 39.38
CA LYS A 79 -20.35 53.82 40.60
C LYS A 79 -19.50 55.08 40.45
N GLN A 80 -20.10 56.17 39.97
CA GLN A 80 -19.40 57.44 39.71
C GLN A 80 -18.59 58.02 40.90
N GLY A 81 -19.04 57.82 42.15
CA GLY A 81 -18.33 58.30 43.34
C GLY A 81 -17.15 57.45 43.80
N GLU A 82 -17.08 56.17 43.41
CA GLU A 82 -16.03 55.22 43.82
C GLU A 82 -15.14 54.79 42.63
N ALA A 83 -15.35 55.39 41.46
CA ALA A 83 -14.72 55.00 40.20
C ALA A 83 -13.18 54.99 40.27
N ALA A 84 -12.56 55.96 40.95
CA ALA A 84 -11.11 56.04 41.10
C ALA A 84 -10.54 54.83 41.87
N ARG A 85 -11.21 54.44 42.97
CA ARG A 85 -10.81 53.29 43.80
C ARG A 85 -10.91 51.97 43.05
N HIS A 86 -12.01 51.76 42.33
CA HIS A 86 -12.21 50.56 41.51
C HIS A 86 -11.22 50.50 40.32
N THR A 87 -10.91 51.66 39.71
CA THR A 87 -9.89 51.74 38.66
C THR A 87 -8.49 51.40 39.18
N GLU A 88 -8.15 51.87 40.39
CA GLU A 88 -6.86 51.54 41.02
C GLU A 88 -6.77 50.05 41.39
N ALA A 89 -7.85 49.46 41.91
CA ALA A 89 -7.94 48.03 42.18
C ALA A 89 -7.77 47.19 40.90
N ALA A 90 -8.45 47.57 39.81
CA ALA A 90 -8.30 46.93 38.50
C ALA A 90 -6.84 46.98 38.00
N ARG A 91 -6.20 48.16 38.07
CA ARG A 91 -4.78 48.30 37.71
C ARG A 91 -3.87 47.39 38.53
N ARG A 92 -4.12 47.28 39.84
CA ARG A 92 -3.37 46.40 40.73
C ARG A 92 -3.51 44.94 40.31
N TYR A 93 -4.73 44.48 40.02
CA TYR A 93 -4.97 43.11 39.54
C TYR A 93 -4.29 42.86 38.20
N THR A 94 -4.35 43.80 37.26
CA THR A 94 -3.65 43.71 35.98
C THR A 94 -2.13 43.61 36.16
N THR A 95 -1.52 44.45 37.01
CA THR A 95 -0.07 44.37 37.29
C THR A 95 0.32 43.04 37.93
N GLN A 96 -0.47 42.55 38.89
CA GLN A 96 -0.24 41.24 39.50
C GLN A 96 -0.38 40.10 38.47
N GLY A 97 -1.37 40.18 37.58
CA GLY A 97 -1.58 39.22 36.50
C GLY A 97 -0.42 39.22 35.49
N GLN A 98 0.12 40.39 35.14
CA GLN A 98 1.30 40.52 34.29
C GLN A 98 2.55 39.90 34.95
N ALA A 99 2.75 40.10 36.26
CA ALA A 99 3.85 39.48 36.98
C ALA A 99 3.76 37.95 36.99
N LEU A 100 2.56 37.40 37.20
CA LEU A 100 2.32 35.95 37.14
C LEU A 100 2.49 35.38 35.73
N ARG A 101 2.08 36.10 34.68
CA ARG A 101 2.36 35.70 33.29
C ARG A 101 3.84 35.63 32.99
N LYS A 102 4.60 36.62 33.46
CA LYS A 102 6.05 36.63 33.34
C LYS A 102 6.66 35.43 34.05
N GLN A 103 6.25 35.17 35.30
CA GLN A 103 6.67 33.98 36.04
C GLN A 103 6.32 32.68 35.29
N GLY A 104 5.11 32.58 34.74
CA GLY A 104 4.69 31.42 33.95
C GLY A 104 5.53 31.24 32.69
N ALA A 105 5.88 32.33 32.00
CA ALA A 105 6.75 32.29 30.83
C ALA A 105 8.19 31.87 31.19
N ASP A 106 8.74 32.41 32.28
CA ASP A 106 10.08 32.07 32.78
C ASP A 106 10.14 30.59 33.18
N ASN A 107 9.14 30.10 33.94
CA ASN A 107 9.03 28.69 34.32
C ASN A 107 8.89 27.77 33.12
N LEU A 108 8.08 28.16 32.12
CA LEU A 108 7.94 27.38 30.89
C LEU A 108 9.25 27.35 30.09
N GLY A 109 10.00 28.45 30.04
CA GLY A 109 11.32 28.51 29.43
C GLY A 109 12.33 27.58 30.12
N GLN A 110 12.33 27.56 31.46
CA GLN A 110 13.19 26.64 32.22
C GLN A 110 12.75 25.18 32.07
N ALA A 111 11.44 24.90 32.02
CA ALA A 111 10.91 23.56 31.76
C ALA A 111 11.37 23.04 30.40
N ARG A 112 11.34 23.89 29.35
CA ARG A 112 11.86 23.54 28.02
C ARG A 112 13.35 23.21 28.05
N ALA A 113 14.17 24.04 28.69
CA ALA A 113 15.60 23.80 28.80
C ALA A 113 15.92 22.49 29.55
N ALA A 114 15.18 22.21 30.63
CA ALA A 114 15.32 20.97 31.40
C ALA A 114 14.90 19.73 30.59
N GLU A 115 13.79 19.83 29.85
CA GLU A 115 13.34 18.76 28.96
C GLU A 115 14.33 18.51 27.82
N GLU A 116 14.81 19.55 27.12
CA GLU A 116 15.81 19.42 26.04
C GLU A 116 17.07 18.71 26.53
N GLN A 117 17.51 19.03 27.74
CA GLN A 117 18.66 18.37 28.36
C GLN A 117 18.36 16.90 28.66
N ALA A 118 17.22 16.58 29.27
CA ALA A 118 16.81 15.20 29.54
C ALA A 118 16.72 14.35 28.26
N LEU A 119 16.16 14.90 27.17
CA LEU A 119 16.07 14.22 25.88
C LEU A 119 17.45 13.97 25.26
N ARG A 120 18.35 14.97 25.29
CA ARG A 120 19.74 14.82 24.80
C ARG A 120 20.51 13.74 25.55
N GLU A 121 20.41 13.72 26.87
CA GLU A 121 21.06 12.72 27.72
C GLU A 121 20.45 11.32 27.53
N THR A 122 19.14 11.23 27.34
CA THR A 122 18.49 9.96 27.00
C THR A 122 18.98 9.43 25.66
N LYS A 123 19.12 10.31 24.67
CA LYS A 123 19.58 9.95 23.31
C LYS A 123 21.02 9.42 23.32
N SER A 124 21.93 10.04 24.07
CA SER A 124 23.35 9.63 24.12
C SER A 124 23.57 8.24 24.73
N GLN A 125 22.64 7.76 25.55
CA GLN A 125 22.71 6.45 26.20
C GLN A 125 22.06 5.32 25.39
N ARG A 126 21.54 5.63 24.20
CA ARG A 126 20.69 4.73 23.44
C ARG A 126 21.14 4.64 21.99
N TYR A 127 20.69 3.57 21.34
CA TYR A 127 21.01 3.30 19.95
C TYR A 127 19.74 2.91 19.19
N CYS A 128 19.63 3.33 17.93
CA CYS A 128 18.50 2.99 17.06
C CYS A 128 18.97 2.44 15.71
N LEU A 129 18.29 1.39 15.24
CA LEU A 129 18.47 0.79 13.93
C LEU A 129 17.28 1.11 13.04
N ASP A 130 17.56 1.63 11.85
CA ASP A 130 16.54 1.83 10.81
C ASP A 130 16.36 0.55 9.99
N LEU A 131 15.11 0.29 9.59
CA LEU A 131 14.70 -0.71 8.62
C LEU A 131 14.01 -0.01 7.45
N PRO A 132 14.78 0.53 6.48
CA PRO A 132 14.23 1.18 5.31
C PRO A 132 13.36 0.22 4.50
N GLY A 133 12.17 0.67 4.13
CA GLY A 133 11.22 -0.12 3.36
C GLY A 133 10.46 -1.16 4.17
N VAL A 134 10.63 -1.23 5.49
CA VAL A 134 9.97 -2.23 6.34
C VAL A 134 8.91 -1.58 7.22
N ARG A 135 7.72 -2.17 7.24
CA ARG A 135 6.71 -1.92 8.28
C ARG A 135 6.71 -3.09 9.25
N LEU A 136 7.12 -2.86 10.49
CA LEU A 136 6.99 -3.82 11.57
C LEU A 136 5.61 -3.71 12.21
N ALA A 137 5.12 -4.82 12.76
CA ALA A 137 3.97 -4.83 13.63
C ALA A 137 4.28 -4.06 14.91
N GLY A 138 3.27 -3.43 15.51
CA GLY A 138 3.40 -2.74 16.78
C GLY A 138 2.28 -3.14 17.73
N GLY A 139 2.56 -3.05 19.03
CA GLY A 139 1.54 -3.21 20.07
C GLY A 139 0.60 -1.99 20.14
N ALA A 140 0.13 -1.64 21.33
CA ALA A 140 -0.61 -0.39 21.50
C ALA A 140 0.31 0.81 21.22
N PRO A 141 -0.07 1.72 20.29
CA PRO A 141 0.70 2.94 20.06
C PRO A 141 0.85 3.73 21.37
N ARG A 142 2.07 4.11 21.68
CA ARG A 142 2.39 4.99 22.80
C ARG A 142 2.63 6.39 22.29
N ARG A 143 2.02 7.36 22.97
CA ARG A 143 2.36 8.77 22.79
C ARG A 143 3.36 9.15 23.87
N PHE A 144 4.56 9.47 23.44
CA PHE A 144 5.53 10.16 24.28
C PHE A 144 5.23 11.64 24.03
N GLY A 145 4.44 12.26 24.91
CA GLY A 145 4.08 13.67 24.78
C GLY A 145 5.18 14.53 25.40
N PRO A 146 5.59 15.62 24.76
CA PRO A 146 6.55 16.53 25.37
C PRO A 146 5.95 17.22 26.61
N VAL A 147 6.82 17.48 27.59
CA VAL A 147 6.51 18.15 28.86
C VAL A 147 6.34 19.66 28.65
N ALA A 148 7.16 20.29 27.83
CA ALA A 148 7.23 21.73 27.61
C ALA A 148 7.56 22.15 26.16
N ILE A 149 8.16 21.27 25.37
CA ILE A 149 8.40 21.41 23.93
C ILE A 149 7.10 21.13 23.16
N ASP A 150 6.87 21.77 22.01
CA ASP A 150 5.86 21.32 21.06
C ASP A 150 6.57 21.15 19.71
N ALA A 151 7.05 19.94 19.45
CA ALA A 151 7.83 19.63 18.25
C ALA A 151 6.95 19.37 17.02
N GLY A 152 5.61 19.34 17.18
CA GLY A 152 4.70 18.84 16.15
C GLY A 152 4.89 17.35 15.85
N ALA A 153 4.09 16.82 14.91
CA ALA A 153 4.23 15.44 14.47
C ALA A 153 5.46 15.28 13.56
N PRO A 154 6.30 14.24 13.74
CA PRO A 154 7.44 14.00 12.86
C PRO A 154 7.03 13.84 11.39
N GLN A 155 7.64 14.64 10.51
CA GLN A 155 7.32 14.65 9.07
C GLN A 155 8.29 13.81 8.21
N THR A 156 9.39 13.33 8.80
CA THR A 156 10.39 12.51 8.12
C THR A 156 10.67 11.25 8.92
N SER A 157 11.19 10.21 8.24
CA SER A 157 11.59 8.97 8.91
C SER A 157 12.68 9.21 9.95
N ALA A 158 13.66 10.08 9.65
CA ALA A 158 14.71 10.46 10.58
C ALA A 158 14.13 11.15 11.84
N ALA A 159 13.20 12.11 11.67
CA ALA A 159 12.55 12.76 12.79
C ALA A 159 11.70 11.78 13.63
N CYS A 160 11.06 10.80 12.99
CA CYS A 160 10.27 9.78 13.67
C CYS A 160 11.15 8.84 14.52
N ARG A 161 12.28 8.39 13.96
CA ARG A 161 13.30 7.63 14.68
C ARG A 161 13.86 8.44 15.84
N ASP A 162 14.29 9.68 15.59
CA ASP A 162 14.90 10.54 16.59
C ASP A 162 13.95 10.79 17.77
N TRP A 163 12.67 10.97 17.48
CA TRP A 163 11.64 11.07 18.52
C TRP A 163 11.62 9.82 19.42
N CYS A 164 11.69 8.62 18.84
CA CYS A 164 11.76 7.39 19.63
C CYS A 164 13.09 7.26 20.40
N HIS A 165 14.20 7.68 19.78
CA HIS A 165 15.55 7.66 20.35
C HIS A 165 15.65 8.53 21.62
N GLU A 166 14.97 9.66 21.61
CA GLU A 166 14.98 10.64 22.71
C GLU A 166 14.10 10.22 23.91
N HIS A 167 13.26 9.18 23.77
CA HIS A 167 12.31 8.76 24.81
C HIS A 167 12.56 7.33 25.28
N GLU A 168 13.09 7.14 26.50
CA GLU A 168 13.50 5.83 27.04
C GLU A 168 12.42 4.74 26.90
N GLY A 169 11.16 5.12 27.09
CA GLY A 169 10.00 4.23 26.98
C GLY A 169 9.59 3.84 25.57
N CYS A 170 10.26 4.35 24.53
CA CYS A 170 10.00 4.01 23.13
C CYS A 170 11.01 3.00 22.61
N LYS A 171 10.58 1.78 22.28
CA LYS A 171 11.46 0.73 21.75
C LYS A 171 11.34 0.55 20.24
N GLN A 172 10.27 1.05 19.63
CA GLN A 172 10.08 0.97 18.19
C GLN A 172 9.33 2.20 17.67
N SER A 173 9.69 2.66 16.48
CA SER A 173 8.92 3.61 15.69
C SER A 173 8.60 3.03 14.31
N VAL A 174 7.48 3.45 13.74
CA VAL A 174 7.06 3.11 12.38
C VAL A 174 6.65 4.39 11.68
N PHE A 175 7.45 4.78 10.71
CA PHE A 175 7.17 5.89 9.82
C PHE A 175 6.50 5.40 8.53
N VAL A 176 5.48 6.13 8.09
CA VAL A 176 4.85 5.96 6.79
C VAL A 176 5.00 7.28 6.03
N ALA A 177 5.71 7.24 4.91
CA ALA A 177 5.74 8.33 3.96
C ALA A 177 4.32 8.52 3.41
N GLY A 178 3.82 9.76 3.48
CA GLY A 178 2.52 10.09 2.91
C GLY A 178 2.46 9.72 1.42
N GLU A 179 1.42 9.00 1.01
CA GLU A 179 1.12 8.69 -0.39
C GLU A 179 -0.25 9.27 -0.75
N ASP A 180 -0.42 9.67 -2.02
CA ASP A 180 -1.72 10.05 -2.59
C ASP A 180 -2.43 11.18 -1.84
N GLY A 181 -1.67 12.17 -1.38
CA GLY A 181 -2.18 13.33 -0.64
C GLY A 181 -2.44 13.07 0.85
N ALA A 182 -2.23 11.85 1.34
CA ALA A 182 -2.20 11.60 2.78
C ALA A 182 -0.91 12.21 3.39
N PRO A 183 -1.00 12.85 4.57
CA PRO A 183 0.19 13.31 5.28
C PRO A 183 1.02 12.12 5.78
N PRO A 184 2.34 12.30 5.97
CA PRO A 184 3.16 11.27 6.61
C PRO A 184 2.68 11.03 8.05
N SER A 185 2.92 9.81 8.54
CA SER A 185 2.59 9.44 9.92
C SER A 185 3.77 8.79 10.62
N CYS A 186 3.88 9.04 11.93
CA CYS A 186 4.86 8.42 12.81
C CYS A 186 4.12 7.80 13.99
N GLU A 187 4.28 6.50 14.18
CA GLU A 187 3.75 5.77 15.32
C GLU A 187 4.91 5.22 16.16
N THR A 188 4.79 5.31 17.47
CA THR A 188 5.82 4.85 18.41
C THR A 188 5.26 3.83 19.38
N TYR A 189 6.10 2.89 19.82
CA TYR A 189 5.70 1.71 20.56
C TYR A 189 6.63 1.46 21.74
N GLY A 190 6.06 0.93 22.82
CA GLY A 190 6.82 0.60 24.04
C GLY A 190 7.63 -0.68 23.96
N GLU A 191 7.36 -1.52 22.96
CA GLU A 191 8.01 -2.80 22.73
C GLU A 191 8.42 -2.89 21.26
N ALA A 192 9.49 -3.64 20.99
CA ALA A 192 9.96 -3.93 19.65
C ALA A 192 9.37 -5.26 19.13
N SER A 193 9.11 -5.33 17.83
CA SER A 193 8.58 -6.52 17.17
C SER A 193 9.50 -6.99 16.04
N GLY A 194 9.76 -8.30 15.98
CA GLY A 194 10.41 -8.95 14.84
C GLY A 194 9.43 -9.37 13.73
N GLU A 195 8.17 -8.95 13.80
CA GLU A 195 7.15 -9.31 12.81
C GLU A 195 7.00 -8.24 11.71
N PRO A 196 7.50 -8.48 10.48
CA PRO A 196 7.21 -7.60 9.36
C PRO A 196 5.78 -7.79 8.86
N LEU A 197 5.12 -6.66 8.59
CA LEU A 197 3.82 -6.58 7.94
C LEU A 197 3.94 -6.22 6.45
N SER A 198 4.95 -5.44 6.08
CA SER A 198 5.15 -5.02 4.69
C SER A 198 6.59 -4.71 4.36
N PHE A 199 7.01 -5.06 3.13
CA PHE A 199 8.25 -4.58 2.52
C PHE A 199 7.94 -3.61 1.37
N ARG A 200 7.70 -2.33 1.69
CA ARG A 200 7.43 -1.27 0.71
C ARG A 200 8.23 -0.03 1.06
N GLY A 201 8.73 0.65 0.02
CA GLY A 201 9.62 1.80 0.15
C GLY A 201 9.07 3.02 0.90
N VAL A 202 7.77 3.07 1.13
CA VAL A 202 7.10 4.13 1.88
C VAL A 202 7.19 3.94 3.39
N TYR A 203 7.62 2.77 3.85
CA TYR A 203 7.76 2.48 5.27
C TYR A 203 9.20 2.65 5.74
N ASN A 204 9.37 3.11 6.97
CA ASN A 204 10.64 3.00 7.68
C ASN A 204 10.34 2.71 9.14
N SER A 205 10.63 1.48 9.57
CA SER A 205 10.58 1.15 11.00
C SER A 205 11.94 1.40 11.62
N SER A 206 11.97 1.73 12.90
CA SER A 206 13.23 1.83 13.63
C SER A 206 13.07 1.19 15.00
N ILE A 207 14.08 0.45 15.45
CA ILE A 207 14.09 -0.19 16.77
C ILE A 207 15.19 0.46 17.61
N CYS A 208 14.84 0.87 18.83
CA CYS A 208 15.71 1.63 19.72
C CYS A 208 15.93 0.88 21.05
N GLY A 209 17.19 0.69 21.43
CA GLY A 209 17.61 -0.06 22.62
C GLY A 209 18.83 0.54 23.30
N ALA A 210 19.37 -0.15 24.30
CA ALA A 210 20.67 0.18 24.85
C ALA A 210 21.78 -0.39 23.93
N PRO A 211 23.00 0.16 23.94
CA PRO A 211 24.12 -0.38 23.16
C PRO A 211 24.47 -1.85 23.49
N SER A 212 24.14 -2.31 24.70
CA SER A 212 24.24 -3.73 25.10
C SER A 212 23.33 -4.65 24.29
N ASP A 213 22.24 -4.13 23.71
CA ASP A 213 21.20 -4.92 23.05
C ASP A 213 21.48 -5.14 21.56
N ALA A 214 22.57 -4.55 21.04
CA ALA A 214 22.86 -4.49 19.61
C ALA A 214 22.88 -5.87 18.90
N GLN A 215 23.45 -6.89 19.54
CA GLN A 215 23.50 -8.24 18.97
C GLN A 215 22.09 -8.85 18.83
N ALA A 216 21.26 -8.73 19.86
CA ALA A 216 19.87 -9.20 19.82
C ALA A 216 19.05 -8.45 18.77
N LEU A 217 19.30 -7.15 18.61
CA LEU A 217 18.68 -6.35 17.56
C LEU A 217 19.10 -6.83 16.16
N LYS A 218 20.38 -7.13 15.93
CA LYS A 218 20.86 -7.69 14.67
C LYS A 218 20.18 -9.02 14.31
N GLU A 219 20.10 -9.94 15.26
CA GLU A 219 19.44 -11.24 15.08
C GLU A 219 17.95 -11.07 14.72
N MET A 220 17.28 -10.10 15.36
CA MET A 220 15.91 -9.74 15.02
C MET A 220 15.82 -9.21 13.58
N LEU A 221 16.74 -8.34 13.14
CA LEU A 221 16.77 -7.83 11.77
C LEU A 221 16.96 -8.96 10.75
N GLU A 222 17.90 -9.88 11.01
CA GLU A 222 18.11 -11.04 10.14
C GLU A 222 16.84 -11.90 10.04
N ALA A 223 16.14 -12.12 11.16
CA ALA A 223 14.87 -12.84 11.17
C ALA A 223 13.77 -12.10 10.38
N VAL A 224 13.69 -10.77 10.50
CA VAL A 224 12.77 -9.93 9.72
C VAL A 224 13.04 -10.09 8.23
N PHE A 225 14.29 -9.92 7.78
CA PHE A 225 14.62 -9.97 6.36
C PHE A 225 14.53 -11.38 5.76
N LYS A 226 14.67 -12.46 6.56
CA LYS A 226 14.36 -13.83 6.11
C LYS A 226 12.89 -14.00 5.69
N ARG A 227 11.98 -13.18 6.23
CA ARG A 227 10.55 -13.17 5.85
C ARG A 227 10.27 -12.33 4.60
N LYS A 228 11.23 -11.57 4.08
CA LYS A 228 11.09 -10.85 2.81
C LYS A 228 10.97 -11.86 1.67
N PRO A 229 9.86 -11.88 0.93
CA PRO A 229 9.73 -12.79 -0.19
C PRO A 229 10.55 -12.31 -1.39
N TRP A 230 11.02 -13.24 -2.21
CA TRP A 230 11.62 -12.88 -3.50
C TRP A 230 10.53 -12.51 -4.50
N VAL A 231 10.67 -11.34 -5.11
CA VAL A 231 9.78 -10.86 -6.17
C VAL A 231 10.59 -10.70 -7.45
N PRO A 232 10.08 -11.17 -8.61
CA PRO A 232 10.79 -11.01 -9.86
C PRO A 232 11.03 -9.53 -10.20
N PRO A 233 12.24 -9.14 -10.65
CA PRO A 233 12.54 -7.74 -10.95
C PRO A 233 11.69 -7.23 -12.11
N PRO A 234 11.32 -5.94 -12.14
CA PRO A 234 10.54 -5.37 -13.24
C PRO A 234 11.23 -5.62 -14.58
N ARG A 235 10.47 -6.09 -15.57
CA ARG A 235 10.97 -6.38 -16.92
C ARG A 235 10.50 -5.31 -17.90
N LYS A 236 11.41 -4.79 -18.71
CA LYS A 236 11.09 -3.90 -19.84
C LYS A 236 11.59 -4.56 -21.12
N CYS A 237 10.66 -5.11 -21.89
CA CYS A 237 10.94 -5.69 -23.20
C CYS A 237 10.81 -4.64 -24.29
N SER A 238 11.46 -4.90 -25.43
CA SER A 238 11.40 -4.04 -26.60
C SER A 238 10.13 -4.35 -27.40
N TRP A 239 9.42 -3.32 -27.83
CA TRP A 239 8.31 -3.44 -28.77
C TRP A 239 8.82 -3.73 -30.19
N ALA A 240 7.92 -4.17 -31.06
CA ALA A 240 8.21 -4.42 -32.46
C ALA A 240 8.88 -3.20 -33.12
N GLY A 241 10.03 -3.42 -33.76
CA GLY A 241 10.82 -2.37 -34.40
C GLY A 241 11.80 -1.64 -33.48
N GLU A 242 11.70 -1.79 -32.15
CA GLU A 242 12.69 -1.26 -31.21
C GLU A 242 13.93 -2.16 -31.14
N ASN A 243 15.07 -1.58 -30.74
CA ASN A 243 16.28 -2.34 -30.55
C ASN A 243 16.13 -3.29 -29.34
N CYS A 244 16.36 -4.58 -29.55
CA CYS A 244 16.17 -5.62 -28.53
C CYS A 244 17.47 -6.30 -28.06
N ILE A 245 18.65 -5.81 -28.44
CA ILE A 245 19.93 -6.42 -28.02
C ILE A 245 20.12 -6.39 -26.50
N ASP A 246 19.79 -5.28 -25.85
CA ASP A 246 19.98 -5.12 -24.41
C ASP A 246 18.91 -5.85 -23.61
N THR A 247 17.65 -5.75 -24.08
CA THR A 247 16.49 -6.32 -23.38
C THR A 247 16.38 -7.83 -23.58
N LYS A 248 16.82 -8.34 -24.74
CA LYS A 248 16.74 -9.75 -25.15
C LYS A 248 15.33 -10.33 -25.02
N CYS A 249 14.30 -9.49 -25.06
CA CYS A 249 12.90 -9.92 -24.97
C CYS A 249 11.98 -8.99 -25.77
N CYS A 250 10.86 -9.57 -26.22
CA CYS A 250 9.86 -8.88 -27.03
C CYS A 250 8.58 -8.64 -26.23
N ALA A 251 8.10 -7.39 -26.22
CA ALA A 251 6.90 -6.99 -25.50
C ALA A 251 5.64 -7.53 -26.18
N ASN A 252 5.58 -7.52 -27.52
CA ASN A 252 4.42 -7.99 -28.26
C ASN A 252 4.10 -9.46 -27.94
N VAL A 253 2.87 -9.72 -27.53
CA VAL A 253 2.32 -11.08 -27.45
C VAL A 253 2.19 -11.68 -28.86
N CYS A 254 2.02 -13.00 -28.93
CA CYS A 254 1.85 -13.64 -30.23
C CYS A 254 0.61 -13.14 -30.97
N VAL A 255 0.63 -13.28 -32.29
CA VAL A 255 -0.59 -13.20 -33.08
C VAL A 255 -1.19 -14.60 -33.14
N ALA A 256 -2.29 -14.79 -32.43
CA ALA A 256 -3.00 -16.06 -32.38
C ALA A 256 -4.02 -16.20 -33.52
N ASP A 257 -4.26 -17.43 -33.99
CA ASP A 257 -5.42 -17.72 -34.83
C ASP A 257 -6.72 -17.62 -34.01
N TRP A 258 -7.87 -17.56 -34.68
CA TRP A 258 -9.16 -17.38 -33.97
C TRP A 258 -9.48 -18.51 -32.98
N LYS A 259 -8.89 -19.71 -33.19
CA LYS A 259 -9.01 -20.88 -32.30
C LYS A 259 -7.99 -20.87 -31.17
N PHE A 260 -7.02 -19.96 -31.16
CA PHE A 260 -5.87 -19.93 -30.26
C PHE A 260 -5.08 -21.24 -30.25
N SER A 261 -5.12 -21.98 -31.36
CA SER A 261 -4.41 -23.24 -31.59
C SER A 261 -3.03 -23.04 -32.23
N LYS A 262 -2.82 -21.87 -32.85
CA LYS A 262 -1.55 -21.42 -33.40
C LYS A 262 -1.28 -20.00 -32.92
N CYS A 263 -0.01 -19.69 -32.66
CA CYS A 263 0.41 -18.47 -31.99
C CYS A 263 1.82 -18.13 -32.49
N ASP A 264 1.89 -17.12 -33.36
CA ASP A 264 3.14 -16.67 -33.98
C ASP A 264 3.84 -15.70 -33.03
N TRP A 265 4.85 -16.22 -32.31
CA TRP A 265 5.57 -15.46 -31.29
C TRP A 265 6.59 -14.50 -31.89
N TRP A 266 6.72 -13.34 -31.24
CA TRP A 266 7.78 -12.39 -31.54
C TRP A 266 9.12 -12.88 -30.99
N THR A 267 10.12 -12.89 -31.86
CA THR A 267 11.50 -13.29 -31.56
C THR A 267 12.42 -12.10 -31.81
N CYS A 268 13.31 -11.83 -30.85
CA CYS A 268 14.37 -10.85 -31.00
C CYS A 268 15.48 -11.47 -31.84
N TYR A 269 15.63 -11.00 -33.08
CA TYR A 269 16.69 -11.43 -33.98
C TYR A 269 17.81 -10.41 -34.01
N LYS A 270 19.05 -10.87 -33.94
CA LYS A 270 20.24 -10.05 -34.13
C LYS A 270 20.40 -9.70 -35.61
N LYS A 271 20.60 -8.41 -35.91
CA LYS A 271 21.07 -7.96 -37.23
C LYS A 271 22.59 -7.94 -37.27
N ASP A 272 23.18 -7.26 -36.28
CA ASP A 272 24.61 -7.05 -36.07
C ASP A 272 24.90 -6.82 -34.57
N GLU A 273 26.12 -6.43 -34.19
CA GLU A 273 26.49 -6.22 -32.77
C GLU A 273 25.78 -5.05 -32.08
N LYS A 274 25.19 -4.11 -32.84
CA LYS A 274 24.59 -2.89 -32.31
C LYS A 274 23.08 -2.87 -32.44
N PHE A 275 22.51 -3.70 -33.30
CA PHE A 275 21.08 -3.73 -33.55
C PHE A 275 20.50 -5.14 -33.65
N GLY A 276 19.36 -5.32 -33.00
CA GLY A 276 18.45 -6.44 -33.19
C GLY A 276 17.03 -5.94 -33.03
N SER A 277 16.05 -6.63 -33.62
CA SER A 277 14.65 -6.21 -33.54
C SER A 277 13.74 -7.42 -33.35
N CYS A 278 12.59 -7.17 -32.74
CA CYS A 278 11.52 -8.14 -32.61
C CYS A 278 10.81 -8.33 -33.95
N HIS A 279 10.76 -9.57 -34.44
CA HIS A 279 10.02 -9.97 -35.64
C HIS A 279 9.23 -11.26 -35.39
N MET A 280 8.11 -11.40 -36.10
CA MET A 280 7.38 -12.67 -36.22
C MET A 280 7.98 -13.51 -37.36
N GLY A 281 7.95 -14.84 -37.20
CA GLY A 281 8.46 -15.75 -38.20
C GLY A 281 10.00 -15.79 -38.25
N PRO A 282 10.62 -16.06 -39.42
CA PRO A 282 12.07 -16.16 -39.54
C PRO A 282 12.76 -14.79 -39.46
N ALA A 283 14.07 -14.81 -39.21
CA ALA A 283 14.89 -13.60 -39.25
C ALA A 283 14.80 -12.91 -40.62
N PRO A 284 14.82 -11.57 -40.70
CA PRO A 284 14.86 -10.86 -41.97
C PRO A 284 16.08 -11.25 -42.82
N GLY A 285 15.92 -11.23 -44.14
CA GLY A 285 17.00 -11.57 -45.07
C GLY A 285 18.23 -10.67 -44.92
N GLY A 286 19.42 -11.27 -44.93
CA GLY A 286 20.69 -10.55 -44.78
C GLY A 286 21.07 -10.17 -43.34
N TRP A 287 20.30 -10.62 -42.35
CA TRP A 287 20.66 -10.47 -40.93
C TRP A 287 21.50 -11.65 -40.46
N ASP A 288 22.31 -11.41 -39.42
CA ASP A 288 22.99 -12.49 -38.68
C ASP A 288 21.98 -13.58 -38.23
N GLY A 289 20.80 -13.17 -37.79
CA GLY A 289 19.67 -14.07 -37.55
C GLY A 289 19.75 -14.86 -36.24
N THR A 290 20.77 -14.63 -35.40
CA THR A 290 20.83 -15.21 -34.05
C THR A 290 19.60 -14.81 -33.24
N LYS A 291 18.94 -15.79 -32.64
CA LYS A 291 17.82 -15.57 -31.71
C LYS A 291 18.37 -15.17 -30.35
N LEU A 292 18.13 -13.92 -29.95
CA LEU A 292 18.57 -13.39 -28.65
C LEU A 292 17.54 -13.65 -27.54
N GLY A 293 16.26 -13.78 -27.92
CA GLY A 293 15.16 -14.10 -27.02
C GLY A 293 13.81 -13.86 -27.71
N GLY A 294 12.75 -13.68 -26.93
CA GLY A 294 11.40 -13.50 -27.48
C GLY A 294 10.41 -13.03 -26.44
N HIS A 295 9.12 -13.17 -26.75
CA HIS A 295 8.07 -12.95 -25.75
C HIS A 295 8.04 -14.11 -24.75
N ALA A 296 8.26 -13.81 -23.48
CA ALA A 296 8.32 -14.80 -22.41
C ALA A 296 7.46 -14.32 -21.23
N PRO A 297 6.18 -14.72 -21.15
CA PRO A 297 5.39 -14.43 -19.96
C PRO A 297 6.04 -15.16 -18.79
N ARG A 298 6.31 -14.44 -17.70
CA ARG A 298 7.04 -14.98 -16.55
C ARG A 298 6.08 -15.29 -15.40
N MET A 299 6.14 -16.54 -14.94
CA MET A 299 5.39 -16.99 -13.77
C MET A 299 6.09 -16.55 -12.49
N VAL A 300 5.33 -16.01 -11.53
CA VAL A 300 5.82 -15.70 -10.19
C VAL A 300 5.79 -16.99 -9.35
N PRO A 301 6.91 -17.45 -8.76
CA PRO A 301 6.88 -18.60 -7.86
C PRO A 301 6.09 -18.27 -6.58
N LYS A 302 5.64 -19.31 -5.87
CA LYS A 302 5.03 -19.13 -4.54
C LYS A 302 6.05 -18.59 -3.55
N ALA A 303 5.60 -17.78 -2.60
CA ALA A 303 6.42 -17.39 -1.46
C ALA A 303 6.81 -18.62 -0.64
N GLY A 304 8.07 -18.67 -0.21
CA GLY A 304 8.60 -19.71 0.66
C GLY A 304 7.87 -19.75 2.01
N GLU A 305 8.07 -20.83 2.76
CA GLU A 305 7.50 -20.95 4.11
C GLU A 305 8.02 -19.81 5.01
N GLY A 306 7.14 -19.25 5.84
CA GLY A 306 7.45 -18.11 6.71
C GLY A 306 7.59 -16.74 6.03
N GLN A 307 7.72 -16.70 4.69
CA GLN A 307 7.77 -15.44 3.94
C GLN A 307 6.40 -14.77 3.82
N LEU A 308 6.39 -13.44 3.71
CA LEU A 308 5.15 -12.68 3.54
C LEU A 308 4.49 -12.97 2.19
N THR A 309 3.17 -13.14 2.24
CA THR A 309 2.31 -13.23 1.07
C THR A 309 1.50 -11.95 0.90
N GLN A 310 0.94 -11.71 -0.29
CA GLN A 310 -0.10 -10.70 -0.44
C GLN A 310 -1.27 -11.01 0.49
N GLY A 311 -1.88 -9.95 1.03
CA GLY A 311 -3.16 -10.07 1.73
C GLY A 311 -4.30 -10.40 0.76
N THR A 312 -5.52 -10.44 1.29
CA THR A 312 -6.72 -10.85 0.56
C THR A 312 -7.82 -9.80 0.58
N LYS A 313 -7.49 -8.53 0.85
CA LYS A 313 -8.46 -7.44 0.73
C LYS A 313 -8.75 -7.14 -0.73
N LEU A 314 -10.04 -7.11 -1.08
CA LEU A 314 -10.50 -7.06 -2.46
C LEU A 314 -11.21 -5.72 -2.75
N PHE A 315 -10.76 -5.03 -3.80
CA PHE A 315 -11.59 -4.05 -4.50
C PHE A 315 -12.22 -4.71 -5.72
N CYS A 316 -13.54 -4.85 -5.76
CA CYS A 316 -14.24 -5.50 -6.87
C CYS A 316 -15.08 -4.52 -7.67
N PHE A 317 -15.06 -4.60 -8.98
CA PHE A 317 -15.93 -3.78 -9.81
C PHE A 317 -16.55 -4.53 -10.99
N ALA A 318 -17.69 -4.03 -11.44
CA ALA A 318 -18.36 -4.50 -12.64
C ALA A 318 -18.55 -3.33 -13.61
N VAL A 319 -18.34 -3.60 -14.90
CA VAL A 319 -18.73 -2.70 -15.99
C VAL A 319 -20.13 -3.11 -16.42
N VAL A 320 -21.07 -2.16 -16.43
CA VAL A 320 -22.48 -2.42 -16.71
C VAL A 320 -22.92 -1.70 -17.98
N MET A 321 -23.33 -2.45 -19.00
CA MET A 321 -23.90 -1.90 -20.24
C MET A 321 -25.39 -1.51 -20.05
N ARG A 322 -25.70 -0.60 -19.12
CA ARG A 322 -27.10 -0.26 -18.73
C ARG A 322 -28.00 0.18 -19.88
N LYS A 323 -27.42 0.79 -20.92
CA LYS A 323 -28.16 1.31 -22.08
C LYS A 323 -28.32 0.28 -23.20
N ALA A 324 -27.69 -0.89 -23.10
CA ALA A 324 -27.77 -1.92 -24.12
C ALA A 324 -29.03 -2.79 -23.91
N PRO A 325 -29.86 -3.01 -24.96
CA PRO A 325 -30.96 -3.96 -24.87
C PRO A 325 -30.44 -5.41 -24.80
N PRO A 326 -31.28 -6.36 -24.37
CA PRO A 326 -30.95 -7.79 -24.46
C PRO A 326 -30.58 -8.18 -25.88
N ARG A 327 -29.51 -8.98 -26.03
CA ARG A 327 -29.02 -9.43 -27.35
C ARG A 327 -29.83 -10.61 -27.92
N ALA A 328 -30.61 -11.29 -27.08
CA ALA A 328 -31.47 -12.39 -27.47
C ALA A 328 -32.66 -12.52 -26.50
N ALA A 329 -33.74 -13.17 -26.94
CA ALA A 329 -34.99 -13.29 -26.17
C ALA A 329 -34.86 -14.04 -24.83
N TYR A 330 -33.83 -14.88 -24.68
CA TYR A 330 -33.57 -15.61 -23.44
C TYR A 330 -32.69 -14.84 -22.45
N MET A 331 -32.20 -13.66 -22.83
CA MET A 331 -31.33 -12.82 -22.00
C MET A 331 -32.14 -11.70 -21.36
N ASP A 332 -31.79 -11.35 -20.13
CA ASP A 332 -32.22 -10.09 -19.53
C ASP A 332 -31.26 -8.95 -19.92
N ALA A 333 -31.69 -7.72 -19.74
CA ALA A 333 -30.79 -6.58 -19.88
C ALA A 333 -29.70 -6.66 -18.81
N GLU A 334 -28.45 -6.34 -19.18
CA GLU A 334 -27.31 -6.43 -18.27
C GLU A 334 -27.53 -5.59 -16.99
N GLY A 335 -28.09 -4.39 -17.13
CA GLY A 335 -28.49 -3.56 -15.99
C GLY A 335 -29.47 -4.25 -15.05
N ALA A 336 -30.40 -5.06 -15.56
CA ALA A 336 -31.38 -5.78 -14.75
C ALA A 336 -30.75 -6.93 -13.95
N VAL A 337 -29.78 -7.64 -14.54
CA VAL A 337 -28.98 -8.66 -13.84
C VAL A 337 -28.12 -8.01 -12.75
N ALA A 338 -27.46 -6.89 -13.07
CA ALA A 338 -26.66 -6.12 -12.11
C ALA A 338 -27.51 -5.64 -10.92
N ASP A 339 -28.68 -5.05 -11.20
CA ASP A 339 -29.58 -4.56 -10.16
C ASP A 339 -30.17 -5.72 -9.33
N ASN A 340 -30.34 -6.91 -9.90
CA ASN A 340 -30.79 -8.11 -9.17
C ASN A 340 -29.80 -8.53 -8.08
N PHE A 341 -28.53 -8.79 -8.41
CA PHE A 341 -27.57 -9.20 -7.39
C PHE A 341 -27.22 -8.06 -6.44
N LYS A 342 -27.26 -6.80 -6.91
CA LYS A 342 -27.05 -5.62 -6.07
C LYS A 342 -28.11 -5.52 -4.97
N ARG A 343 -29.40 -5.69 -5.30
CA ARG A 343 -30.50 -5.69 -4.30
C ARG A 343 -30.35 -6.80 -3.26
N LYS A 344 -29.70 -7.91 -3.61
CA LYS A 344 -29.48 -9.06 -2.74
C LYS A 344 -28.17 -8.98 -1.94
N GLY A 345 -27.32 -7.98 -2.19
CA GLY A 345 -26.00 -7.87 -1.56
C GLY A 345 -25.05 -9.01 -1.96
N LEU A 346 -25.14 -9.50 -3.20
CA LEU A 346 -24.35 -10.63 -3.72
C LEU A 346 -23.28 -10.16 -4.71
N HIS A 347 -22.44 -11.08 -5.20
CA HIS A 347 -21.42 -10.80 -6.24
C HIS A 347 -20.35 -9.82 -5.71
N ILE A 348 -19.97 -8.78 -6.46
CA ILE A 348 -18.98 -7.78 -6.04
C ILE A 348 -19.38 -7.04 -4.76
N CYS A 349 -20.68 -7.00 -4.42
CA CYS A 349 -21.16 -6.36 -3.19
C CYS A 349 -20.68 -7.05 -1.91
N GLN A 350 -20.06 -8.24 -2.01
CA GLN A 350 -19.48 -8.98 -0.88
C GLN A 350 -17.96 -8.79 -0.76
N CYS A 351 -17.35 -7.92 -1.56
CA CYS A 351 -15.94 -7.53 -1.43
C CYS A 351 -15.76 -6.41 -0.38
N ASP A 352 -14.51 -6.19 0.06
CA ASP A 352 -14.17 -5.16 1.05
C ASP A 352 -14.56 -3.75 0.56
N GLU A 353 -14.28 -3.47 -0.71
CA GLU A 353 -14.76 -2.30 -1.44
C GLU A 353 -15.31 -2.73 -2.79
N HIS A 354 -16.31 -2.00 -3.31
CA HIS A 354 -16.83 -2.29 -4.64
C HIS A 354 -17.38 -1.08 -5.41
N ALA A 355 -17.41 -1.21 -6.74
CA ALA A 355 -17.89 -0.16 -7.64
C ALA A 355 -18.66 -0.73 -8.83
N PHE A 356 -19.62 0.05 -9.32
CA PHE A 356 -20.26 -0.18 -10.62
C PHE A 356 -19.89 0.97 -11.54
N TYR A 357 -19.36 0.67 -12.71
CA TYR A 357 -19.07 1.66 -13.75
C TYR A 357 -19.93 1.38 -14.97
N ASP A 358 -20.49 2.43 -15.56
CA ASP A 358 -21.29 2.28 -16.78
C ASP A 358 -20.36 2.16 -18.00
N GLY A 359 -20.66 1.19 -18.87
CA GLY A 359 -19.95 1.06 -20.15
C GLY A 359 -20.34 2.14 -21.15
N LEU A 360 -19.52 2.34 -22.18
CA LEU A 360 -19.75 3.40 -23.17
C LEU A 360 -20.96 3.06 -24.07
N PRO A 361 -21.83 4.03 -24.39
CA PRO A 361 -23.03 3.78 -25.22
C PRO A 361 -22.71 3.30 -26.64
N THR A 362 -21.58 3.73 -27.19
CA THR A 362 -21.14 3.49 -28.57
C THR A 362 -20.33 2.21 -28.70
N GLY A 363 -20.50 1.24 -27.79
CA GLY A 363 -19.66 0.07 -27.59
C GLY A 363 -18.91 -0.38 -28.85
N SER A 364 -17.58 -0.44 -28.78
CA SER A 364 -16.80 -0.95 -29.91
C SER A 364 -17.23 -2.38 -30.23
N ALA A 365 -17.00 -2.85 -31.46
CA ALA A 365 -17.39 -4.21 -31.88
C ALA A 365 -16.89 -5.33 -30.95
N HIS A 366 -15.86 -5.05 -30.14
CA HIS A 366 -15.25 -5.96 -29.16
C HIS A 366 -15.25 -5.42 -27.71
N ASN A 367 -16.03 -4.37 -27.43
CA ASN A 367 -16.15 -3.66 -26.13
C ASN A 367 -14.87 -3.05 -25.52
N ILE A 368 -13.68 -3.21 -26.12
CA ILE A 368 -12.38 -2.72 -25.61
C ILE A 368 -12.46 -1.30 -25.04
N ASP A 369 -13.08 -0.35 -25.76
CA ASP A 369 -13.10 1.06 -25.36
C ASP A 369 -13.93 1.31 -24.07
N SER A 370 -14.96 0.49 -23.84
CA SER A 370 -15.75 0.58 -22.59
C SER A 370 -14.94 0.13 -21.38
N PHE A 371 -14.13 -0.91 -21.55
CA PHE A 371 -13.32 -1.44 -20.47
C PHE A 371 -12.09 -0.59 -20.21
N THR A 372 -11.38 -0.12 -21.24
CA THR A 372 -10.27 0.83 -21.03
C THR A 372 -10.75 2.10 -20.33
N HIS A 373 -11.95 2.59 -20.67
CA HIS A 373 -12.58 3.69 -19.94
C HIS A 373 -12.86 3.34 -18.47
N ALA A 374 -13.45 2.18 -18.20
CA ALA A 374 -13.72 1.74 -16.83
C ALA A 374 -12.43 1.64 -15.99
N TRP A 375 -11.34 1.13 -16.56
CA TRP A 375 -10.05 1.08 -15.89
C TRP A 375 -9.47 2.49 -15.59
N GLN A 376 -9.77 3.51 -16.41
CA GLN A 376 -9.44 4.89 -16.07
C GLN A 376 -10.31 5.43 -14.92
N LEU A 377 -11.59 5.05 -14.85
CA LEU A 377 -12.45 5.42 -13.71
C LEU A 377 -11.94 4.77 -12.40
N VAL A 378 -11.53 3.50 -12.44
CA VAL A 378 -10.85 2.82 -11.33
C VAL A 378 -9.60 3.57 -10.89
N LYS A 379 -8.80 4.08 -11.83
CA LYS A 379 -7.59 4.88 -11.54
C LYS A 379 -7.94 6.13 -10.72
N GLN A 380 -8.98 6.85 -11.16
CA GLN A 380 -9.44 8.09 -10.54
C GLN A 380 -10.08 7.87 -9.18
N ASP A 381 -10.84 6.77 -9.02
CA ASP A 381 -11.48 6.37 -7.77
C ASP A 381 -10.44 6.15 -6.65
N GLY A 382 -9.34 5.46 -6.97
CA GLY A 382 -8.20 5.32 -6.07
C GLY A 382 -8.41 4.35 -4.90
N ARG A 383 -9.60 3.78 -4.68
CA ARG A 383 -9.83 2.75 -3.64
C ARG A 383 -8.92 1.53 -3.78
N TRP A 384 -8.56 1.17 -5.00
CA TRP A 384 -7.62 0.08 -5.29
C TRP A 384 -6.28 0.19 -4.55
N LYS A 385 -5.82 1.42 -4.24
CA LYS A 385 -4.54 1.66 -3.57
C LYS A 385 -4.50 1.14 -2.13
N LYS A 386 -5.67 1.02 -1.49
CA LYS A 386 -5.83 0.53 -0.10
C LYS A 386 -6.14 -0.98 -0.03
N MET A 387 -6.27 -1.64 -1.17
CA MET A 387 -6.56 -3.07 -1.26
C MET A 387 -5.32 -3.85 -1.72
N ASP A 388 -5.35 -5.16 -1.55
CA ASP A 388 -4.29 -6.06 -2.00
C ASP A 388 -4.52 -6.46 -3.47
N TRP A 389 -5.79 -6.58 -3.85
CA TRP A 389 -6.25 -7.04 -5.16
C TRP A 389 -7.34 -6.14 -5.72
N THR A 390 -7.31 -5.95 -7.04
CA THR A 390 -8.42 -5.40 -7.81
C THR A 390 -9.01 -6.49 -8.69
N VAL A 391 -10.32 -6.61 -8.67
CA VAL A 391 -11.07 -7.69 -9.33
C VAL A 391 -12.15 -7.10 -10.23
N LYS A 392 -11.98 -7.23 -11.54
CA LYS A 392 -13.07 -6.94 -12.49
C LYS A 392 -13.91 -8.21 -12.64
N VAL A 393 -15.23 -8.09 -12.56
CA VAL A 393 -16.15 -9.22 -12.73
C VAL A 393 -17.29 -8.83 -13.67
N ASP A 394 -17.53 -9.65 -14.68
CA ASP A 394 -18.65 -9.44 -15.59
C ASP A 394 -20.00 -9.67 -14.87
N VAL A 395 -21.02 -8.93 -15.31
CA VAL A 395 -22.35 -8.93 -14.69
C VAL A 395 -23.06 -10.29 -14.78
N ASP A 396 -22.83 -11.03 -15.86
CA ASP A 396 -23.37 -12.36 -16.09
C ASP A 396 -22.49 -13.49 -15.54
N THR A 397 -21.46 -13.16 -14.76
CA THR A 397 -20.71 -14.12 -13.94
C THR A 397 -21.39 -14.23 -12.58
N VAL A 398 -21.52 -15.45 -12.05
CA VAL A 398 -21.90 -15.68 -10.64
C VAL A 398 -20.61 -15.80 -9.83
N PHE A 399 -20.37 -14.85 -8.93
CA PHE A 399 -19.09 -14.66 -8.25
C PHE A 399 -19.21 -14.73 -6.72
N PHE A 400 -18.22 -15.35 -6.09
CA PHE A 400 -18.11 -15.56 -4.64
C PHE A 400 -16.77 -15.02 -4.11
N PRO A 401 -16.72 -13.79 -3.58
CA PRO A 401 -15.48 -13.19 -3.08
C PRO A 401 -14.73 -14.02 -2.05
N GLU A 402 -15.46 -14.69 -1.15
CA GLU A 402 -14.85 -15.53 -0.12
C GLU A 402 -14.10 -16.73 -0.72
N ARG A 403 -14.62 -17.33 -1.78
CA ARG A 403 -13.93 -18.41 -2.49
C ARG A 403 -12.68 -17.90 -3.18
N LEU A 404 -12.73 -16.70 -3.75
CA LEU A 404 -11.53 -16.06 -4.31
C LEU A 404 -10.45 -15.89 -3.25
N ARG A 405 -10.78 -15.51 -2.02
CA ARG A 405 -9.78 -15.42 -0.92
C ARG A 405 -9.10 -16.76 -0.65
N TRP A 406 -9.80 -17.89 -0.75
CA TRP A 406 -9.18 -19.22 -0.59
C TRP A 406 -8.16 -19.51 -1.71
N HIS A 407 -8.48 -19.14 -2.95
CA HIS A 407 -7.54 -19.24 -4.06
C HIS A 407 -6.30 -18.37 -3.82
N LEU A 408 -6.49 -17.10 -3.42
CA LEU A 408 -5.40 -16.17 -3.16
C LEU A 408 -4.49 -16.64 -2.01
N ASP A 409 -5.06 -17.20 -0.94
CA ASP A 409 -4.31 -17.85 0.13
C ASP A 409 -3.45 -19.03 -0.41
N ALA A 410 -4.06 -19.90 -1.22
CA ALA A 410 -3.42 -21.11 -1.76
C ALA A 410 -2.32 -20.78 -2.80
N LEU A 411 -2.46 -19.67 -3.51
CA LEU A 411 -1.47 -19.15 -4.45
C LEU A 411 -0.19 -18.69 -3.74
N ARG A 412 -0.27 -18.30 -2.45
CA ARG A 412 0.87 -17.81 -1.65
C ARG A 412 1.70 -16.78 -2.43
N VAL A 413 1.02 -15.79 -2.99
CA VAL A 413 1.65 -14.77 -3.85
C VAL A 413 2.68 -13.99 -3.05
N PRO A 414 3.95 -13.92 -3.45
CA PRO A 414 4.95 -13.07 -2.81
C PRO A 414 4.45 -11.63 -2.65
N GLN A 415 4.48 -11.10 -1.43
CA GLN A 415 4.04 -9.72 -1.17
C GLN A 415 4.84 -8.73 -2.04
N GLY A 416 4.14 -7.79 -2.69
CA GLY A 416 4.77 -6.83 -3.62
C GLY A 416 4.92 -7.32 -5.07
N SER A 417 4.40 -8.51 -5.41
CA SER A 417 4.39 -8.99 -6.80
C SER A 417 3.48 -8.16 -7.70
N ALA A 418 4.00 -7.66 -8.82
CA ALA A 418 3.20 -7.05 -9.89
C ALA A 418 2.72 -8.12 -10.86
N MET A 419 1.52 -8.66 -10.66
CA MET A 419 1.04 -9.81 -11.43
C MET A 419 -0.48 -9.88 -11.60
N LEU A 420 -0.91 -10.68 -12.59
CA LEU A 420 -2.29 -11.09 -12.81
C LEU A 420 -2.48 -12.59 -12.53
N VAL A 421 -3.72 -13.02 -12.25
CA VAL A 421 -4.07 -14.45 -12.18
C VAL A 421 -4.64 -14.93 -13.51
N ARG A 422 -3.99 -15.94 -14.10
CA ARG A 422 -4.53 -16.70 -15.23
C ARG A 422 -5.59 -17.68 -14.71
N ASN A 423 -6.84 -17.44 -15.09
CA ASN A 423 -8.02 -17.96 -14.39
C ASN A 423 -8.62 -19.26 -14.96
N THR A 424 -8.16 -19.73 -16.13
CA THR A 424 -8.70 -20.95 -16.78
C THR A 424 -7.67 -21.61 -17.69
N ALA A 425 -7.81 -22.92 -17.92
CA ALA A 425 -6.99 -23.69 -18.87
C ALA A 425 -7.61 -23.69 -20.28
N PHE A 426 -7.96 -22.51 -20.79
CA PHE A 426 -8.64 -22.34 -22.08
C PHE A 426 -8.05 -21.16 -22.87
N LYS A 427 -7.85 -21.35 -24.18
CA LYS A 427 -7.25 -20.36 -25.10
C LYS A 427 -5.94 -19.76 -24.54
N PHE A 428 -5.92 -18.46 -24.26
CA PHE A 428 -4.79 -17.70 -23.73
C PHE A 428 -4.75 -17.65 -22.19
N HIS A 429 -5.50 -18.55 -21.54
CA HIS A 429 -5.51 -18.82 -20.10
C HIS A 429 -6.03 -17.67 -19.21
N PHE A 430 -6.70 -16.70 -19.82
CA PHE A 430 -7.26 -15.54 -19.16
C PHE A 430 -8.57 -15.20 -19.85
N LEU A 431 -9.71 -15.24 -19.14
CA LEU A 431 -11.00 -14.83 -19.69
C LEU A 431 -11.57 -13.65 -18.91
N GLY A 432 -12.22 -12.73 -19.61
CA GLY A 432 -12.74 -11.46 -19.06
C GLY A 432 -13.85 -11.61 -18.02
N ALA A 433 -14.43 -12.81 -17.89
CA ALA A 433 -15.46 -13.11 -16.90
C ALA A 433 -15.05 -12.72 -15.46
N ILE A 434 -13.75 -12.85 -15.14
CA ILE A 434 -13.13 -12.37 -13.91
C ILE A 434 -11.65 -12.05 -14.13
N GLU A 435 -11.22 -10.82 -13.85
CA GLU A 435 -9.81 -10.41 -13.97
C GLU A 435 -9.28 -10.03 -12.61
N VAL A 436 -8.20 -10.68 -12.16
CA VAL A 436 -7.67 -10.53 -10.80
C VAL A 436 -6.23 -10.03 -10.88
N LEU A 437 -6.00 -8.80 -10.45
CA LEU A 437 -4.69 -8.14 -10.49
C LEU A 437 -4.25 -7.73 -9.08
N THR A 438 -2.96 -7.86 -8.78
CA THR A 438 -2.40 -7.26 -7.55
C THR A 438 -2.43 -5.74 -7.64
N ARG A 439 -2.43 -5.05 -6.49
CA ARG A 439 -2.24 -3.60 -6.42
C ARG A 439 -1.00 -3.15 -7.19
N GLU A 440 0.12 -3.86 -7.03
CA GLU A 440 1.37 -3.55 -7.72
C GLU A 440 1.25 -3.74 -9.24
N GLY A 441 0.48 -4.73 -9.67
CA GLY A 441 0.22 -4.94 -11.09
C GLY A 441 -0.65 -3.85 -11.71
N LEU A 442 -1.67 -3.40 -10.97
CA LEU A 442 -2.50 -2.29 -11.41
C LEU A 442 -1.73 -0.96 -11.43
N ALA A 443 -0.81 -0.74 -10.47
CA ALA A 443 0.09 0.40 -10.49
C ALA A 443 0.98 0.42 -11.75
N LEU A 444 1.54 -0.73 -12.14
CA LEU A 444 2.30 -0.87 -13.38
C LEU A 444 1.45 -0.56 -14.61
N TYR A 445 0.21 -1.07 -14.66
CA TYR A 445 -0.74 -0.76 -15.73
C TYR A 445 -1.01 0.75 -15.83
N TYR A 446 -1.18 1.45 -14.72
CA TYR A 446 -1.40 2.90 -14.75
C TYR A 446 -0.17 3.74 -15.07
N GLU A 447 1.02 3.21 -14.86
CA GLU A 447 2.29 3.83 -15.28
C GLU A 447 2.51 3.64 -16.79
N ARG A 448 2.28 2.43 -17.31
CA ARG A 448 2.75 2.01 -18.65
C ARG A 448 1.66 1.65 -19.65
N GLY A 449 0.38 1.61 -19.24
CA GLY A 449 -0.72 1.17 -20.09
C GLY A 449 -0.91 2.01 -21.36
N HIS A 450 -0.43 3.26 -21.38
CA HIS A 450 -0.41 4.10 -22.58
C HIS A 450 0.44 3.51 -23.73
N GLU A 451 1.43 2.67 -23.43
CA GLU A 451 2.22 1.96 -24.45
C GLU A 451 1.35 0.97 -25.25
N CYS A 452 0.29 0.44 -24.62
CA CYS A 452 -0.57 -0.55 -25.25
C CYS A 452 -1.38 0.02 -26.41
N ASP A 453 -1.82 1.28 -26.33
CA ASP A 453 -2.59 1.93 -27.39
C ASP A 453 -1.81 2.05 -28.70
N ALA A 454 -0.47 2.15 -28.61
CA ALA A 454 0.42 2.26 -29.76
C ALA A 454 0.80 0.89 -30.36
N HIS A 455 0.79 -0.18 -29.54
CA HIS A 455 1.44 -1.45 -29.90
C HIS A 455 0.54 -2.68 -29.85
N VAL A 456 -0.63 -2.60 -29.21
CA VAL A 456 -1.58 -3.70 -29.08
C VAL A 456 -2.80 -3.44 -29.95
N GLY A 457 -2.99 -4.31 -30.95
CA GLY A 457 -4.11 -4.22 -31.88
C GLY A 457 -5.47 -4.55 -31.24
N LYS A 458 -6.55 -4.06 -31.85
CA LYS A 458 -7.94 -4.23 -31.37
C LYS A 458 -8.71 -5.38 -32.04
N GLN A 459 -8.02 -6.33 -32.66
CA GLN A 459 -8.64 -7.40 -33.45
C GLN A 459 -9.17 -8.58 -32.60
N GLY A 460 -9.08 -8.51 -31.27
CA GLY A 460 -9.57 -9.52 -30.33
C GLY A 460 -10.64 -8.99 -29.35
N GLY A 461 -11.09 -9.85 -28.45
CA GLY A 461 -11.93 -9.45 -27.31
C GLY A 461 -11.19 -8.55 -26.33
N GLU A 462 -11.93 -7.92 -25.43
CA GLU A 462 -11.35 -7.11 -24.36
C GLU A 462 -10.33 -7.88 -23.51
N ASP A 463 -10.66 -9.10 -23.10
CA ASP A 463 -9.81 -9.97 -22.30
C ASP A 463 -8.46 -10.27 -22.98
N TYR A 464 -8.51 -10.52 -24.29
CA TYR A 464 -7.31 -10.71 -25.09
C TYR A 464 -6.48 -9.43 -25.17
N TRP A 465 -7.12 -8.28 -25.42
CA TRP A 465 -6.44 -6.98 -25.45
C TRP A 465 -5.79 -6.66 -24.10
N MET A 466 -6.52 -6.89 -23.00
CA MET A 466 -6.04 -6.66 -21.64
C MET A 466 -4.84 -7.54 -21.32
N LEU A 467 -4.93 -8.86 -21.54
CA LEU A 467 -3.79 -9.75 -21.33
C LEU A 467 -2.59 -9.30 -22.17
N SER A 468 -2.81 -8.99 -23.45
CA SER A 468 -1.78 -8.54 -24.38
C SER A 468 -1.06 -7.29 -23.87
N CYS A 469 -1.85 -6.34 -23.38
CA CYS A 469 -1.34 -5.11 -22.79
C CYS A 469 -0.53 -5.39 -21.53
N LEU A 470 -1.10 -6.10 -20.56
CA LEU A 470 -0.47 -6.38 -19.27
C LEU A 470 0.85 -7.17 -19.45
N GLU A 471 0.86 -8.21 -20.28
CA GLU A 471 2.08 -8.97 -20.54
C GLU A 471 3.14 -8.15 -21.28
N GLY A 472 2.72 -7.32 -22.23
CA GLY A 472 3.61 -6.45 -23.01
C GLY A 472 4.28 -5.36 -22.18
N ILE A 473 3.56 -4.76 -21.23
CA ILE A 473 4.15 -3.80 -20.27
C ILE A 473 4.93 -4.50 -19.13
N GLY A 474 5.06 -5.82 -19.18
CA GLY A 474 5.94 -6.58 -18.31
C GLY A 474 5.29 -7.17 -17.06
N LEU A 475 3.97 -7.28 -17.01
CA LEU A 475 3.27 -7.87 -15.88
C LEU A 475 3.50 -9.39 -15.80
N ASP A 476 3.84 -9.89 -14.62
CA ASP A 476 4.02 -11.33 -14.37
C ASP A 476 2.66 -12.02 -14.14
N TYR A 477 2.66 -13.34 -13.95
CA TYR A 477 1.43 -14.07 -13.65
C TYR A 477 1.62 -15.19 -12.62
N GLN A 478 0.53 -15.61 -11.99
CA GLN A 478 0.35 -16.97 -11.51
C GLN A 478 -0.88 -17.59 -12.17
N ALA A 479 -0.97 -18.92 -12.15
CA ALA A 479 -2.07 -19.64 -12.76
C ALA A 479 -2.92 -20.35 -11.68
N ASP A 480 -4.23 -20.16 -11.77
CA ASP A 480 -5.24 -20.93 -11.03
C ASP A 480 -6.40 -21.26 -11.95
N TYR A 481 -6.31 -22.41 -12.60
CA TYR A 481 -7.30 -22.85 -13.58
C TYR A 481 -8.56 -23.45 -12.96
N ALA A 482 -8.63 -23.53 -11.62
CA ALA A 482 -9.83 -23.94 -10.90
C ALA A 482 -10.68 -22.74 -10.42
N LEU A 483 -10.17 -21.51 -10.60
CA LEU A 483 -10.80 -20.25 -10.19
C LEU A 483 -12.10 -19.98 -10.97
N LEU A 484 -12.04 -20.11 -12.30
CA LEU A 484 -13.15 -19.83 -13.20
C LEU A 484 -13.70 -21.11 -13.84
N ARG A 485 -15.03 -21.26 -13.81
CA ARG A 485 -15.79 -22.24 -14.59
C ARG A 485 -16.52 -21.53 -15.71
N ASP A 486 -16.09 -21.73 -16.94
CA ASP A 486 -16.60 -21.00 -18.10
C ASP A 486 -17.30 -21.92 -19.14
N LYS A 487 -18.53 -21.58 -19.53
CA LYS A 487 -19.29 -22.28 -20.57
C LYS A 487 -18.59 -22.24 -21.94
N TYR A 488 -17.84 -21.19 -22.27
CA TYR A 488 -17.00 -21.15 -23.48
C TYR A 488 -15.88 -22.19 -23.44
N ALA A 489 -15.39 -22.52 -22.24
CA ALA A 489 -14.44 -23.60 -22.00
C ALA A 489 -15.11 -24.98 -21.81
N ALA A 490 -16.40 -25.11 -22.15
CA ALA A 490 -17.23 -26.29 -21.92
C ALA A 490 -17.33 -26.72 -20.44
N GLN A 491 -17.08 -25.80 -19.50
CA GLN A 491 -17.12 -26.05 -18.06
C GLN A 491 -18.50 -25.66 -17.49
N ASN A 492 -19.49 -26.52 -17.71
CA ASN A 492 -20.87 -26.27 -17.30
C ASN A 492 -21.14 -26.52 -15.80
N GLY A 493 -22.24 -25.93 -15.31
CA GLY A 493 -22.80 -26.14 -13.97
C GLY A 493 -22.19 -25.26 -12.87
N CYS A 494 -22.91 -25.15 -11.75
CA CYS A 494 -22.54 -24.25 -10.63
C CYS A 494 -22.09 -24.98 -9.35
N ARG A 495 -22.05 -26.32 -9.38
CA ARG A 495 -21.84 -27.15 -8.19
C ARG A 495 -20.35 -27.44 -7.88
N HIS A 496 -19.42 -26.64 -8.41
CA HIS A 496 -18.00 -26.80 -8.12
C HIS A 496 -17.62 -26.08 -6.81
N GLY A 497 -17.47 -26.82 -5.72
CA GLY A 497 -17.29 -26.26 -4.36
C GLY A 497 -16.01 -25.45 -4.11
N TRP A 498 -15.07 -25.43 -5.05
CA TRP A 498 -13.84 -24.63 -4.97
C TRP A 498 -13.89 -23.38 -5.88
N ALA A 499 -14.63 -23.40 -6.99
CA ALA A 499 -14.56 -22.33 -7.98
C ALA A 499 -15.16 -21.03 -7.43
N ALA A 500 -14.47 -19.92 -7.67
CA ALA A 500 -14.89 -18.59 -7.25
C ALA A 500 -15.87 -17.93 -8.21
N ALA A 501 -15.81 -18.29 -9.50
CA ALA A 501 -16.63 -17.68 -10.55
C ALA A 501 -17.22 -18.74 -11.49
N PHE A 502 -18.48 -18.56 -11.87
CA PHE A 502 -19.19 -19.36 -12.87
C PHE A 502 -19.73 -18.44 -13.95
N HIS A 503 -19.36 -18.68 -15.20
CA HIS A 503 -19.71 -17.84 -16.33
C HIS A 503 -20.17 -18.68 -17.52
N PHE A 504 -21.17 -18.28 -18.31
CA PHE A 504 -22.05 -17.12 -18.17
C PHE A 504 -23.48 -17.51 -17.76
N TYR A 505 -24.22 -16.55 -17.19
CA TYR A 505 -25.64 -16.65 -16.83
C TYR A 505 -26.35 -15.32 -17.18
N LYS A 506 -26.93 -15.26 -18.39
CA LYS A 506 -27.40 -14.01 -19.03
C LYS A 506 -28.82 -13.60 -18.65
N SER A 507 -29.51 -14.38 -17.81
CA SER A 507 -30.83 -14.04 -17.28
C SER A 507 -30.83 -14.11 -15.75
N ILE A 508 -31.67 -13.29 -15.11
CA ILE A 508 -31.87 -13.24 -13.67
C ILE A 508 -32.19 -14.63 -13.13
N ARG A 509 -33.08 -15.37 -13.83
CA ARG A 509 -33.48 -16.72 -13.43
C ARG A 509 -32.29 -17.69 -13.40
N GLU A 510 -31.52 -17.75 -14.48
CA GLU A 510 -30.37 -18.65 -14.57
C GLU A 510 -29.25 -18.25 -13.60
N TRP A 511 -29.04 -16.95 -13.40
CA TRP A 511 -28.07 -16.42 -12.45
C TRP A 511 -28.45 -16.82 -11.01
N ASP A 512 -29.70 -16.60 -10.62
CA ASP A 512 -30.21 -16.95 -9.28
C ASP A 512 -30.15 -18.46 -9.03
N GLN A 513 -30.52 -19.26 -10.03
CA GLN A 513 -30.41 -20.72 -9.96
C GLN A 513 -28.96 -21.14 -9.75
N CYS A 514 -28.03 -20.58 -10.53
CA CYS A 514 -26.61 -20.89 -10.41
C CYS A 514 -26.07 -20.54 -9.01
N TYR A 515 -26.44 -19.37 -8.50
CA TYR A 515 -26.04 -18.94 -7.16
C TYR A 515 -26.55 -19.92 -6.09
N ALA A 516 -27.84 -20.30 -6.16
CA ALA A 516 -28.43 -21.26 -5.23
C ALA A 516 -27.75 -22.65 -5.32
N GLU A 517 -27.49 -23.14 -6.52
CA GLU A 517 -26.76 -24.40 -6.74
C GLU A 517 -25.35 -24.35 -6.16
N ALA A 518 -24.61 -23.27 -6.37
CA ALA A 518 -23.27 -23.10 -5.85
C ALA A 518 -23.25 -23.03 -4.31
N MET A 519 -24.24 -22.38 -3.70
CA MET A 519 -24.40 -22.31 -2.25
C MET A 519 -24.84 -23.64 -1.63
N SER A 520 -25.52 -24.51 -2.39
CA SER A 520 -25.92 -25.85 -1.92
C SER A 520 -24.74 -26.83 -1.75
N VAL A 521 -23.56 -26.47 -2.27
CA VAL A 521 -22.36 -27.30 -2.18
C VAL A 521 -21.51 -26.81 -1.03
N ALA A 522 -21.21 -27.73 -0.11
CA ALA A 522 -20.28 -27.43 0.98
C ALA A 522 -18.93 -26.98 0.40
N PRO A 523 -18.33 -25.90 0.93
CA PRO A 523 -16.95 -25.55 0.64
C PRO A 523 -16.06 -26.79 0.74
N LYS A 524 -15.28 -27.09 -0.30
CA LYS A 524 -14.16 -28.03 -0.11
C LYS A 524 -13.13 -27.27 0.74
N GLY A 525 -13.16 -27.54 2.04
CA GLY A 525 -12.34 -26.86 3.04
C GLY A 525 -10.85 -26.94 2.71
N LYS A 526 -10.12 -25.91 3.16
CA LYS A 526 -8.66 -25.82 3.19
C LYS A 526 -8.09 -27.18 3.63
N ALA A 527 -7.45 -27.88 2.69
CA ALA A 527 -6.56 -29.00 3.00
C ALA A 527 -5.23 -28.45 3.54
#